data_AF-A0A952DPF4-F1
#
_entry.id   AF-A0A952DPF4-F1
#
_cell.length_a   1.000
_cell.length_b   1.000
_cell.length_c   1.000
_cell.angle_alpha   90.00
_cell.angle_beta   90.00
_cell.angle_gamma   90.00
#
_symmetry.space_group_name_H-M   'P 1'
#
loop_
_entity.id
_entity.type
_entity.pdbx_description
1 polymer ?
#
loop_
_entity_poly.entity_id
_entity_poly.type
_entity_poly.pdbx_seq_one_letter_code
_entity_poly.pdbx_strand_id
1 'polypeptide(L)'
;MFYKIMCFITVAFFTLTGFSQTTTINYLSSGLSTSACNVFSSSVNINGVQHYSHAGGVTLNTTNGIILTTVPTGSSAGGTAYIIQGNFTPNDKYDIAITAKGNNTLFLKTSVVPNLNQFATSGTNSCTPDPFVVGYNTTGYSQYVTVTSTSSVTYNIPQFTIAGSTTYSYLVIWATGGNPSLSLDALTISKVVITKTSTPTFTITPNTASIPCGSTTNKTFTVNNVYNSTHLVHYLITGIWAAPIMAGYIREVLHHNHLLLLKTIYR
;
A
#
# COMPACT_ATOMS: atom_id res chain seq x y z
N MET A 1 -24.72 57.85 4.82
CA MET A 1 -23.98 56.78 5.53
C MET A 1 -24.53 55.45 4.99
N PHE A 2 -23.89 54.85 3.99
CA PHE A 2 -24.40 53.62 3.35
C PHE A 2 -23.91 52.40 4.14
N TYR A 3 -24.86 51.66 4.74
CA TYR A 3 -24.57 50.37 5.38
C TYR A 3 -24.15 49.36 4.31
N LYS A 4 -22.87 48.95 4.32
CA LYS A 4 -22.42 47.77 3.57
C LYS A 4 -22.95 46.53 4.31
N ILE A 5 -24.03 45.96 3.81
CA ILE A 5 -24.50 44.63 4.24
C ILE A 5 -23.49 43.62 3.69
N MET A 6 -22.59 43.13 4.54
CA MET A 6 -21.75 41.98 4.24
C MET A 6 -22.52 40.70 4.60
N CYS A 7 -22.89 39.92 3.59
CA CYS A 7 -23.35 38.55 3.80
C CYS A 7 -22.14 37.63 3.96
N PHE A 8 -22.14 36.81 5.01
CA PHE A 8 -21.24 35.68 5.16
C PHE A 8 -22.07 34.46 5.54
N ILE A 9 -21.78 33.32 4.92
CA ILE A 9 -21.65 31.98 5.51
C ILE A 9 -21.39 31.02 4.35
N THR A 10 -20.39 30.14 4.49
CA THR A 10 -20.37 28.90 3.72
C THR A 10 -19.68 27.82 4.56
N VAL A 11 -20.44 26.79 4.96
CA VAL A 11 -19.91 25.54 5.48
C VAL A 11 -19.89 24.57 4.30
N ALA A 12 -18.69 24.25 3.80
CA ALA A 12 -18.50 23.22 2.78
C ALA A 12 -18.39 21.85 3.47
N PHE A 13 -19.31 20.94 3.17
CA PHE A 13 -19.17 19.54 3.55
C PHE A 13 -18.51 18.78 2.41
N PHE A 14 -17.41 18.07 2.71
CA PHE A 14 -16.71 17.21 1.76
C PHE A 14 -16.94 15.74 2.10
N THR A 15 -17.52 14.99 1.18
CA THR A 15 -17.48 13.52 1.22
C THR A 15 -16.28 13.05 0.40
N LEU A 16 -15.23 12.58 1.07
CA LEU A 16 -14.06 12.00 0.40
C LEU A 16 -14.32 10.52 0.16
N THR A 17 -14.37 10.09 -1.10
CA THR A 17 -14.36 8.66 -1.47
C THR A 17 -12.91 8.24 -1.73
N GLY A 18 -12.35 7.44 -0.82
CA GLY A 18 -11.04 6.82 -1.03
C GLY A 18 -11.15 5.69 -2.05
N PHE A 19 -10.23 5.64 -3.01
CA PHE A 19 -10.12 4.52 -3.95
C PHE A 19 -9.11 3.50 -3.41
N SER A 20 -9.48 2.22 -3.53
CA SER A 20 -8.65 1.10 -3.08
C SER A 20 -8.25 0.24 -4.28
N GLN A 21 -6.96 -0.07 -4.38
CA GLN A 21 -6.38 -0.95 -5.40
C GLN A 21 -5.83 -2.18 -4.72
N THR A 22 -6.22 -3.37 -5.19
CA THR A 22 -5.73 -4.64 -4.67
C THR A 22 -4.86 -5.32 -5.71
N THR A 23 -3.64 -5.65 -5.32
CA THR A 23 -2.72 -6.48 -6.09
C THR A 23 -2.64 -7.85 -5.46
N THR A 24 -2.94 -8.89 -6.25
CA THR A 24 -2.83 -10.29 -5.81
C THR A 24 -1.68 -10.96 -6.54
N ILE A 25 -0.73 -11.45 -5.78
CA ILE A 25 0.43 -12.23 -6.23
C ILE A 25 0.12 -13.68 -5.91
N ASN A 26 -0.15 -14.48 -6.95
CA ASN A 26 -0.45 -15.90 -6.80
C ASN A 26 0.74 -16.75 -7.24
N TYR A 27 1.44 -17.37 -6.29
CA TYR A 27 2.63 -18.15 -6.58
C TYR A 27 2.31 -19.50 -7.24
N LEU A 28 1.11 -20.05 -7.03
CA LEU A 28 0.69 -21.32 -7.63
C LEU A 28 0.47 -21.20 -9.14
N SER A 29 0.13 -20.01 -9.63
CA SER A 29 -0.07 -19.72 -11.06
C SER A 29 0.98 -18.76 -11.62
N SER A 30 2.15 -18.68 -10.98
CA SER A 30 3.20 -17.70 -11.31
C SER A 30 4.05 -18.05 -12.53
N GLY A 31 4.06 -19.33 -12.95
CA GLY A 31 4.93 -19.80 -14.03
C GLY A 31 6.41 -19.91 -13.65
N LEU A 32 6.77 -19.78 -12.37
CA LEU A 32 8.14 -19.97 -11.90
C LEU A 32 8.59 -21.42 -12.13
N SER A 33 9.90 -21.61 -12.34
CA SER A 33 10.46 -22.94 -12.57
C SER A 33 10.46 -23.78 -11.29
N THR A 34 10.02 -25.03 -11.39
CA THR A 34 10.09 -26.02 -10.31
C THR A 34 11.46 -26.67 -10.18
N SER A 35 12.34 -26.50 -11.18
CA SER A 35 13.72 -27.03 -11.18
C SER A 35 14.76 -25.99 -10.77
N ALA A 36 14.38 -24.72 -10.65
CA ALA A 36 15.30 -23.67 -10.25
C ALA A 36 15.63 -23.77 -8.76
N CYS A 37 16.93 -23.73 -8.47
CA CYS A 37 17.44 -23.70 -7.10
C CYS A 37 16.99 -22.45 -6.33
N ASN A 38 16.95 -21.31 -7.03
CA ASN A 38 16.40 -20.07 -6.51
C ASN A 38 15.58 -19.41 -7.62
N VAL A 39 14.26 -19.46 -7.49
CA VAL A 39 13.29 -18.95 -8.48
C VAL A 39 13.36 -17.44 -8.64
N PHE A 40 14.03 -16.74 -7.70
CA PHE A 40 14.25 -15.30 -7.70
C PHE A 40 15.73 -14.92 -7.81
N SER A 41 16.60 -15.84 -8.26
CA SER A 41 18.03 -15.57 -8.50
C SER A 41 18.26 -14.47 -9.53
N SER A 42 17.43 -14.46 -10.58
CA SER A 42 17.16 -13.29 -11.40
C SER A 42 15.86 -12.64 -10.95
N SER A 43 15.75 -11.32 -11.12
CA SER A 43 14.48 -10.66 -10.84
C SER A 43 13.37 -11.16 -11.78
N VAL A 44 12.19 -11.40 -11.23
CA VAL A 44 11.01 -11.90 -11.97
C VAL A 44 9.78 -11.05 -11.69
N ASN A 45 8.89 -10.92 -12.67
CA ASN A 45 7.62 -10.23 -12.51
C ASN A 45 6.49 -11.24 -12.37
N ILE A 46 5.72 -11.15 -11.29
CA ILE A 46 4.54 -11.98 -11.03
C ILE A 46 3.36 -11.04 -10.89
N ASN A 47 2.35 -11.20 -11.75
CA ASN A 47 1.18 -10.31 -11.80
C ASN A 47 1.55 -8.81 -11.92
N GLY A 48 2.65 -8.49 -12.62
CA GLY A 48 3.15 -7.13 -12.79
C GLY A 48 3.96 -6.57 -11.61
N VAL A 49 4.22 -7.37 -10.58
CA VAL A 49 5.03 -6.99 -9.41
C VAL A 49 6.38 -7.70 -9.45
N GLN A 50 7.45 -6.92 -9.29
CA GLN A 50 8.81 -7.41 -9.35
C GLN A 50 9.22 -8.09 -8.03
N HIS A 51 9.88 -9.23 -8.15
CA HIS A 51 10.40 -10.04 -7.05
C HIS A 51 11.90 -10.28 -7.25
N TYR A 52 12.63 -10.41 -6.15
CA TYR A 52 14.03 -10.82 -6.13
C TYR A 52 14.36 -11.54 -4.83
N SER A 53 15.32 -12.45 -4.91
CA SER A 53 15.93 -13.07 -3.76
C SER A 53 16.74 -12.02 -3.01
N HIS A 54 16.75 -12.11 -1.69
CA HIS A 54 17.55 -11.23 -0.84
C HIS A 54 18.57 -12.00 -0.02
N ALA A 55 18.16 -13.10 0.61
CA ALA A 55 19.04 -13.94 1.40
C ALA A 55 18.55 -15.40 1.35
N GLY A 56 19.44 -16.32 1.02
CA GLY A 56 19.11 -17.72 0.76
C GLY A 56 18.26 -17.92 -0.50
N GLY A 57 17.83 -19.17 -0.74
CA GLY A 57 17.15 -19.57 -1.96
C GLY A 57 15.65 -19.78 -1.79
N VAL A 58 14.85 -19.10 -2.61
CA VAL A 58 13.42 -19.39 -2.71
C VAL A 58 13.21 -20.47 -3.77
N THR A 59 12.56 -21.57 -3.43
CA THR A 59 12.18 -22.61 -4.41
C THR A 59 10.67 -22.60 -4.66
N LEU A 60 10.17 -23.31 -5.68
CA LEU A 60 8.74 -23.45 -5.96
C LEU A 60 8.27 -24.88 -5.74
N ASN A 61 7.14 -25.03 -5.04
CA ASN A 61 6.31 -26.22 -5.05
C ASN A 61 4.95 -25.89 -5.68
N THR A 62 4.51 -26.64 -6.68
CA THR A 62 3.26 -26.36 -7.41
C THR A 62 1.99 -26.59 -6.59
N THR A 63 2.07 -27.27 -5.45
CA THR A 63 0.95 -27.50 -4.54
C THR A 63 0.81 -26.40 -3.50
N ASN A 64 1.93 -25.91 -2.95
CA ASN A 64 1.93 -25.00 -1.79
C ASN A 64 2.48 -23.60 -2.07
N GLY A 65 3.08 -23.37 -3.25
CA GLY A 65 3.63 -22.08 -3.66
C GLY A 65 5.15 -22.00 -3.45
N ILE A 66 5.66 -20.80 -3.22
CA ILE A 66 7.09 -20.62 -2.96
C ILE A 66 7.48 -21.17 -1.59
N ILE A 67 8.73 -21.64 -1.47
CA ILE A 67 9.28 -22.27 -0.26
C ILE A 67 10.43 -21.42 0.25
N LEU A 68 10.37 -21.09 1.53
CA LEU A 68 11.41 -20.43 2.30
C LEU A 68 11.97 -21.45 3.29
N THR A 69 13.14 -21.99 3.00
CA THR A 69 13.81 -22.98 3.84
C THR A 69 14.49 -22.30 5.03
N THR A 70 14.55 -22.98 6.17
CA THR A 70 15.23 -22.52 7.38
C THR A 70 16.09 -23.63 7.97
N VAL A 71 17.10 -23.22 8.74
CA VAL A 71 17.84 -24.11 9.64
C VAL A 71 17.66 -23.56 11.06
N PRO A 72 17.03 -24.31 11.98
CA PRO A 72 16.57 -23.74 13.24
C PRO A 72 17.67 -23.54 14.30
N THR A 73 18.71 -24.38 14.30
CA THR A 73 19.72 -24.42 15.37
C THR A 73 21.13 -24.69 14.84
N GLY A 74 22.13 -24.48 15.69
CA GLY A 74 23.54 -24.76 15.41
C GLY A 74 24.29 -23.59 14.77
N SER A 75 25.56 -23.81 14.44
CA SER A 75 26.43 -22.84 13.75
C SER A 75 25.96 -22.50 12.33
N SER A 76 25.04 -23.29 11.79
CA SER A 76 24.41 -23.12 10.48
C SER A 76 22.97 -22.60 10.56
N ALA A 77 22.52 -22.13 11.73
CA ALA A 77 21.18 -21.55 11.87
C ALA A 77 20.99 -20.44 10.84
N GLY A 78 19.89 -20.48 10.11
CA GLY A 78 19.69 -19.67 8.92
C GLY A 78 18.23 -19.55 8.51
N GLY A 79 17.95 -18.60 7.64
CA GLY A 79 16.61 -18.38 7.10
C GLY A 79 16.63 -18.04 5.62
N THR A 80 15.45 -17.86 5.04
CA THR A 80 15.30 -17.41 3.66
C THR A 80 14.48 -16.14 3.63
N ALA A 81 14.93 -15.16 2.86
CA ALA A 81 14.28 -13.87 2.65
C ALA A 81 14.18 -13.55 1.16
N TYR A 82 13.05 -12.98 0.78
CA TYR A 82 12.85 -12.41 -0.55
C TYR A 82 12.17 -11.06 -0.44
N ILE A 83 12.19 -10.33 -1.55
CA ILE A 83 11.64 -8.99 -1.62
C ILE A 83 10.60 -8.93 -2.72
N ILE A 84 9.53 -8.21 -2.40
CA ILE A 84 8.56 -7.72 -3.35
C ILE A 84 8.85 -6.23 -3.51
N GLN A 85 9.15 -5.79 -4.74
CA GLN A 85 9.30 -4.38 -5.03
C GLN A 85 7.93 -3.70 -4.94
N GLY A 86 7.83 -2.76 -4.02
CA GLY A 86 6.63 -1.96 -3.82
C GLY A 86 6.89 -0.49 -4.13
N ASN A 87 5.80 0.25 -4.30
CA ASN A 87 5.81 1.71 -4.29
C ASN A 87 4.88 2.16 -3.16
N PHE A 88 5.30 1.90 -1.92
CA PHE A 88 4.53 2.29 -0.74
C PHE A 88 4.69 3.80 -0.52
N THR A 89 3.78 4.55 -1.12
CA THR A 89 3.78 6.01 -1.16
C THR A 89 3.22 6.63 0.13
N PRO A 90 3.74 7.82 0.52
CA PRO A 90 3.23 8.55 1.68
C PRO A 90 1.73 8.84 1.64
N ASN A 91 1.12 8.86 2.84
CA ASN A 91 -0.30 9.14 3.10
C ASN A 91 -1.30 8.09 2.58
N ASP A 92 -0.81 7.07 1.88
CA ASP A 92 -1.62 5.92 1.51
C ASP A 92 -1.62 4.88 2.63
N LYS A 93 -2.76 4.22 2.78
CA LYS A 93 -3.01 3.17 3.75
C LYS A 93 -2.87 1.82 3.07
N TYR A 94 -2.21 0.88 3.73
CA TYR A 94 -1.90 -0.42 3.17
C TYR A 94 -2.36 -1.54 4.10
N ASP A 95 -3.02 -2.54 3.50
CA ASP A 95 -3.33 -3.82 4.11
C ASP A 95 -2.56 -4.90 3.35
N ILE A 96 -1.92 -5.82 4.08
CA ILE A 96 -1.20 -6.94 3.49
C ILE A 96 -1.71 -8.23 4.10
N ALA A 97 -2.02 -9.20 3.25
CA ALA A 97 -2.42 -10.54 3.66
C ALA A 97 -1.52 -11.57 2.98
N ILE A 98 -0.94 -12.48 3.78
CA ILE A 98 -0.05 -13.54 3.29
C ILE A 98 -0.69 -14.89 3.60
N THR A 99 -1.01 -15.68 2.56
CA THR A 99 -1.46 -17.06 2.73
C THR A 99 -0.25 -17.98 2.75
N ALA A 100 0.00 -18.59 3.91
CA ALA A 100 1.18 -19.42 4.16
C ALA A 100 0.87 -20.65 5.00
N LYS A 101 1.77 -21.63 4.95
CA LYS A 101 1.76 -22.85 5.76
C LYS A 101 3.19 -23.16 6.20
N GLY A 102 3.36 -23.48 7.48
CA GLY A 102 4.63 -23.91 8.06
C GLY A 102 4.37 -24.87 9.22
N ASN A 103 5.27 -24.99 10.18
CA ASN A 103 5.00 -25.66 11.44
C ASN A 103 4.91 -24.61 12.57
N ASN A 104 4.50 -25.03 13.77
CA ASN A 104 4.35 -24.15 14.93
C ASN A 104 5.67 -23.74 15.60
N THR A 105 6.80 -23.99 14.95
CA THR A 105 8.14 -23.55 15.37
C THR A 105 8.78 -22.58 14.38
N LEU A 106 8.15 -22.38 13.23
CA LEU A 106 8.55 -21.43 12.19
C LEU A 106 7.90 -20.07 12.42
N PHE A 107 8.64 -19.03 12.08
CA PHE A 107 8.17 -17.64 12.13
C PHE A 107 8.08 -17.07 10.73
N LEU A 108 6.92 -16.51 10.39
CA LEU A 108 6.75 -15.60 9.26
C LEU A 108 7.01 -14.18 9.75
N LYS A 109 7.85 -13.45 9.02
CA LYS A 109 8.21 -12.08 9.36
C LYS A 109 8.16 -11.16 8.14
N THR A 110 7.79 -9.91 8.37
CA THR A 110 7.73 -8.89 7.31
C THR A 110 8.19 -7.52 7.75
N SER A 111 8.65 -6.72 6.79
CA SER A 111 8.98 -5.30 6.98
C SER A 111 8.86 -4.55 5.67
N VAL A 112 8.30 -3.35 5.72
CA VAL A 112 8.27 -2.40 4.62
C VAL A 112 9.31 -1.32 4.90
N VAL A 113 10.31 -1.22 4.03
CA VAL A 113 11.51 -0.40 4.24
C VAL A 113 11.90 0.41 3.00
N PRO A 114 12.59 1.55 3.16
CA PRO A 114 13.02 2.38 2.04
C PRO A 114 14.34 1.91 1.43
N ASN A 115 15.12 1.13 2.18
CA ASN A 115 16.38 0.51 1.74
C ASN A 115 16.59 -0.80 2.51
N LEU A 116 17.57 -1.60 2.06
CA LEU A 116 17.83 -2.95 2.57
C LEU A 116 19.01 -3.01 3.54
N ASN A 117 19.54 -1.87 4.00
CA ASN A 117 20.79 -1.82 4.79
C ASN A 117 20.70 -2.58 6.12
N GLN A 118 19.50 -2.79 6.64
CA GLN A 118 19.24 -3.52 7.89
C GLN A 118 19.11 -5.04 7.70
N PHE A 119 19.14 -5.51 6.45
CA PHE A 119 18.95 -6.91 6.09
C PHE A 119 20.24 -7.42 5.44
N ALA A 120 21.24 -7.76 6.24
CA ALA A 120 22.53 -8.27 5.76
C ALA A 120 22.41 -9.68 5.12
N THR A 121 23.11 -9.96 4.04
CA THR A 121 23.13 -11.28 3.38
C THR A 121 24.56 -11.73 3.09
N SER A 122 24.77 -13.04 3.00
CA SER A 122 25.99 -13.64 2.46
C SER A 122 26.20 -13.37 0.97
N GLY A 123 25.18 -12.87 0.26
CA GLY A 123 25.24 -12.58 -1.18
C GLY A 123 25.24 -13.84 -2.06
N THR A 124 24.96 -15.01 -1.49
CA THR A 124 24.96 -16.29 -2.22
C THR A 124 23.58 -16.60 -2.78
N ASN A 125 23.48 -16.78 -4.10
CA ASN A 125 22.26 -17.24 -4.78
C ASN A 125 22.06 -18.78 -4.69
N SER A 126 22.34 -19.38 -3.52
CA SER A 126 22.20 -20.82 -3.29
C SER A 126 20.78 -21.20 -2.87
N CYS A 127 20.46 -22.49 -2.87
CA CYS A 127 19.23 -23.08 -2.32
C CYS A 127 19.24 -23.14 -0.78
N THR A 128 20.33 -22.70 -0.16
CA THR A 128 20.55 -22.91 1.27
C THR A 128 20.06 -21.70 2.05
N PRO A 129 19.53 -21.90 3.26
CA PRO A 129 19.24 -20.78 4.15
C PRO A 129 20.51 -19.96 4.43
N ASP A 130 20.34 -18.65 4.56
CA ASP A 130 21.41 -17.70 4.83
C ASP A 130 21.50 -17.45 6.35
N PRO A 131 22.70 -17.57 6.95
CA PRO A 131 22.88 -17.44 8.40
C PRO A 131 22.59 -16.03 8.94
N PHE A 132 22.71 -14.98 8.11
CA PHE A 132 22.44 -13.61 8.56
C PHE A 132 20.96 -13.34 8.81
N VAL A 133 20.06 -14.12 8.19
CA VAL A 133 18.60 -13.93 8.31
C VAL A 133 18.11 -14.16 9.73
N VAL A 134 18.80 -14.97 10.54
CA VAL A 134 18.45 -15.19 11.96
C VAL A 134 18.58 -13.90 12.77
N GLY A 135 19.51 -13.02 12.40
CA GLY A 135 19.75 -11.73 13.04
C GLY A 135 18.79 -10.61 12.58
N TYR A 136 17.90 -10.88 11.63
CA TYR A 136 16.97 -9.86 11.13
C TYR A 136 15.94 -9.47 12.20
N ASN A 137 15.87 -8.17 12.45
CA ASN A 137 14.79 -7.56 13.21
C ASN A 137 13.73 -7.01 12.26
N THR A 138 12.47 -7.01 12.68
CA THR A 138 11.44 -6.25 11.97
C THR A 138 11.67 -4.77 12.17
N THR A 139 11.61 -3.98 11.10
CA THR A 139 11.83 -2.53 11.14
C THR A 139 10.90 -1.82 10.15
N GLY A 140 10.83 -0.49 10.22
CA GLY A 140 10.01 0.31 9.30
C GLY A 140 8.51 0.12 9.51
N TYR A 141 7.76 -0.02 8.41
CA TYR A 141 6.33 -0.29 8.43
C TYR A 141 6.04 -1.78 8.29
N SER A 142 4.78 -2.21 8.47
CA SER A 142 4.42 -3.62 8.30
C SER A 142 5.25 -4.58 9.18
N GLN A 143 5.73 -4.10 10.33
CA GLN A 143 6.50 -4.91 11.27
C GLN A 143 5.59 -5.98 11.84
N TYR A 144 5.81 -7.21 11.42
CA TYR A 144 4.93 -8.32 11.80
C TYR A 144 5.77 -9.57 11.97
N VAL A 145 5.51 -10.26 13.07
CA VAL A 145 6.11 -11.55 13.41
C VAL A 145 5.00 -12.43 13.92
N THR A 146 4.88 -13.63 13.36
CA THR A 146 3.90 -14.61 13.85
C THR A 146 4.44 -16.03 13.69
N VAL A 147 4.01 -16.90 14.60
CA VAL A 147 4.25 -18.35 14.49
C VAL A 147 3.32 -18.93 13.45
N THR A 148 3.84 -19.82 12.60
CA THR A 148 3.01 -20.42 11.54
C THR A 148 2.17 -21.62 12.01
N SER A 149 1.20 -21.99 11.18
CA SER A 149 0.31 -23.13 11.37
C SER A 149 0.65 -24.24 10.38
N THR A 150 0.44 -25.49 10.78
CA THR A 150 0.51 -26.70 9.94
C THR A 150 -0.57 -26.73 8.87
N SER A 151 -1.62 -25.94 9.04
CA SER A 151 -2.65 -25.70 8.02
C SER A 151 -2.33 -24.43 7.22
N SER A 152 -2.83 -24.36 5.98
CA SER A 152 -2.77 -23.13 5.19
C SER A 152 -3.64 -22.05 5.81
N VAL A 153 -3.04 -20.94 6.24
CA VAL A 153 -3.70 -19.82 6.92
C VAL A 153 -3.34 -18.51 6.23
N THR A 154 -4.28 -17.57 6.22
CA THR A 154 -4.02 -16.18 5.80
C THR A 154 -3.68 -15.34 7.02
N TYR A 155 -2.44 -14.85 7.05
CA TYR A 155 -1.94 -13.92 8.05
C TYR A 155 -2.19 -12.49 7.59
N ASN A 156 -3.05 -11.78 8.32
CA ASN A 156 -3.33 -10.37 8.07
C ASN A 156 -2.36 -9.52 8.88
N ILE A 157 -1.54 -8.76 8.17
CA ILE A 157 -0.61 -7.81 8.77
C ILE A 157 -1.43 -6.59 9.23
N PRO A 158 -1.17 -6.04 10.43
CA PRO A 158 -1.80 -4.81 10.88
C PRO A 158 -1.64 -3.71 9.83
N GLN A 159 -2.78 -3.08 9.52
CA GLN A 159 -2.84 -1.98 8.58
C GLN A 159 -1.87 -0.86 8.99
N PHE A 160 -1.22 -0.24 8.01
CA PHE A 160 -0.29 0.86 8.24
C PHE A 160 -0.47 1.97 7.20
N THR A 161 -0.01 3.16 7.57
CA THR A 161 0.05 4.32 6.67
C THR A 161 1.51 4.78 6.60
N ILE A 162 2.01 5.02 5.40
CA ILE A 162 3.36 5.58 5.23
C ILE A 162 3.30 7.07 5.64
N ALA A 163 4.05 7.45 6.66
CA ALA A 163 4.15 8.83 7.12
C ALA A 163 5.32 9.56 6.45
N GLY A 164 5.26 10.89 6.44
CA GLY A 164 6.33 11.73 5.89
C GLY A 164 6.24 11.93 4.37
N SER A 165 7.38 12.03 3.72
CA SER A 165 7.50 12.29 2.27
C SER A 165 8.27 11.22 1.50
N THR A 166 8.81 10.22 2.20
CA THR A 166 9.66 9.18 1.59
C THR A 166 8.82 8.00 1.13
N THR A 167 9.00 7.59 -0.12
CA THR A 167 8.43 6.33 -0.63
C THR A 167 9.25 5.15 -0.11
N TYR A 168 8.55 4.12 0.37
CA TYR A 168 9.15 2.87 0.81
C TYR A 168 9.09 1.88 -0.36
N SER A 169 10.25 1.37 -0.76
CA SER A 169 10.39 0.66 -2.04
C SER A 169 10.33 -0.86 -1.92
N TYR A 170 10.42 -1.39 -0.70
CA TYR A 170 10.63 -2.81 -0.48
C TYR A 170 9.67 -3.35 0.57
N LEU A 171 8.96 -4.44 0.24
CA LEU A 171 8.37 -5.34 1.21
C LEU A 171 9.30 -6.56 1.32
N VAL A 172 9.96 -6.70 2.46
CA VAL A 172 10.82 -7.84 2.80
C VAL A 172 9.95 -8.86 3.51
N ILE A 173 9.99 -10.12 3.05
CA ILE A 173 9.30 -11.25 3.67
C ILE A 173 10.33 -12.34 3.92
N TRP A 174 10.38 -12.87 5.13
CA TRP A 174 11.34 -13.91 5.48
C TRP A 174 10.81 -14.91 6.49
N ALA A 175 11.49 -16.06 6.54
CA ALA A 175 11.22 -17.13 7.48
C ALA A 175 12.46 -17.46 8.32
N THR A 176 12.24 -17.74 9.60
CA THR A 176 13.27 -18.20 10.56
C THR A 176 12.68 -19.23 11.52
N GLY A 177 13.54 -19.89 12.30
CA GLY A 177 13.12 -20.88 13.28
C GLY A 177 12.94 -22.26 12.65
N GLY A 178 12.08 -23.08 13.24
CA GLY A 178 11.87 -24.48 12.88
C GLY A 178 12.14 -25.43 14.03
N ASN A 179 11.99 -26.71 13.75
CA ASN A 179 12.05 -27.81 14.68
C ASN A 179 13.53 -28.14 14.94
N PRO A 180 14.02 -28.00 16.19
CA PRO A 180 15.43 -28.26 16.51
C PRO A 180 15.87 -29.70 16.25
N SER A 181 14.93 -30.64 16.12
CA SER A 181 15.19 -32.05 15.77
C SER A 181 15.34 -32.29 14.26
N LEU A 182 15.06 -31.29 13.43
CA LEU A 182 15.23 -31.34 11.98
C LEU A 182 16.37 -30.41 11.56
N SER A 183 17.21 -30.88 10.63
CA SER A 183 18.31 -30.08 10.09
C SER A 183 17.84 -29.03 9.08
N LEU A 184 16.66 -29.21 8.48
CA LEU A 184 16.06 -28.30 7.50
C LEU A 184 14.54 -28.28 7.70
N ASP A 185 13.98 -27.08 7.78
CA ASP A 185 12.54 -26.84 7.85
C ASP A 185 12.10 -25.88 6.75
N ALA A 186 10.80 -25.77 6.50
CA ALA A 186 10.31 -24.94 5.39
C ALA A 186 8.96 -24.29 5.68
N LEU A 187 8.89 -23.00 5.37
CA LEU A 187 7.67 -22.22 5.29
C LEU A 187 7.27 -22.07 3.82
N THR A 188 6.00 -22.35 3.51
CA THR A 188 5.45 -22.19 2.15
C THR A 188 4.51 -21.02 2.09
N ILE A 189 4.55 -20.25 0.99
CA ILE A 189 3.66 -19.11 0.74
C ILE A 189 2.99 -19.33 -0.61
N SER A 190 1.66 -19.40 -0.62
CA SER A 190 0.89 -19.61 -1.84
C SER A 190 0.42 -18.31 -2.47
N LYS A 191 0.20 -17.27 -1.64
CA LYS A 191 -0.38 -16.00 -2.10
C LYS A 191 0.01 -14.83 -1.21
N VAL A 192 0.24 -13.67 -1.82
CA VAL A 192 0.32 -12.38 -1.12
C VAL A 192 -0.70 -11.43 -1.75
N VAL A 193 -1.46 -10.74 -0.92
CA VAL A 193 -2.41 -9.70 -1.33
C VAL A 193 -1.98 -8.40 -0.69
N ILE A 194 -1.79 -7.37 -1.51
CA ILE A 194 -1.46 -6.01 -1.07
C ILE A 194 -2.59 -5.10 -1.52
N THR A 195 -3.28 -4.49 -0.58
CA THR A 195 -4.34 -3.52 -0.83
C THR A 195 -3.85 -2.14 -0.45
N LYS A 196 -3.82 -1.24 -1.41
CA LYS A 196 -3.49 0.18 -1.25
C LYS A 196 -4.78 0.98 -1.27
N THR A 197 -5.05 1.72 -0.20
CA THR A 197 -6.16 2.66 -0.11
C THR A 197 -5.62 4.08 -0.06
N SER A 198 -5.88 4.85 -1.11
CA SER A 198 -5.39 6.24 -1.18
C SER A 198 -6.36 7.18 -0.46
N THR A 199 -5.84 8.07 0.38
CA THR A 199 -6.65 9.12 1.00
C THR A 199 -6.54 10.37 0.14
N PRO A 200 -7.55 10.73 -0.67
CA PRO A 200 -7.45 11.91 -1.50
C PRO A 200 -7.46 13.16 -0.63
N THR A 201 -6.51 14.07 -0.87
CA THR A 201 -6.52 15.43 -0.31
C THR A 201 -6.73 16.43 -1.43
N PHE A 202 -7.79 17.22 -1.29
CA PHE A 202 -8.11 18.31 -2.20
C PHE A 202 -7.94 19.64 -1.48
N THR A 203 -7.27 20.59 -2.12
CA THR A 203 -7.31 21.98 -1.70
C THR A 203 -8.10 22.79 -2.72
N ILE A 204 -8.98 23.66 -2.24
CA ILE A 204 -9.75 24.60 -3.07
C ILE A 204 -9.21 25.99 -2.81
N THR A 205 -8.81 26.68 -3.89
CA THR A 205 -8.38 28.08 -3.82
C THR A 205 -9.22 28.93 -4.79
N PRO A 206 -9.79 30.07 -4.35
CA PRO A 206 -9.75 30.61 -2.98
C PRO A 206 -10.74 29.89 -2.04
N ASN A 207 -10.35 29.72 -0.78
CA ASN A 207 -11.15 29.03 0.26
C ASN A 207 -12.28 29.91 0.84
N THR A 208 -12.24 31.23 0.60
CA THR A 208 -13.28 32.20 0.96
C THR A 208 -13.29 33.33 -0.07
N ALA A 209 -14.48 33.80 -0.45
CA ALA A 209 -14.65 34.97 -1.28
C ALA A 209 -15.86 35.77 -0.81
N SER A 210 -15.66 37.08 -0.59
CA SER A 210 -16.76 38.01 -0.37
C SER A 210 -17.13 38.65 -1.71
N ILE A 211 -18.41 38.57 -2.07
CA ILE A 211 -18.95 39.21 -3.29
C ILE A 211 -19.98 40.25 -2.83
N PRO A 212 -19.83 41.54 -3.20
CA PRO A 212 -20.83 42.56 -2.89
C PRO A 212 -22.19 42.24 -3.51
N CYS A 213 -23.27 42.52 -2.78
CA CYS A 213 -24.63 42.37 -3.28
C CYS A 213 -24.84 43.14 -4.59
N GLY A 214 -25.47 42.49 -5.58
CA GLY A 214 -25.75 43.08 -6.90
C GLY A 214 -24.58 43.06 -7.89
N SER A 215 -23.44 42.45 -7.54
CA SER A 215 -22.32 42.28 -8.47
C SER A 215 -22.23 40.84 -9.01
N THR A 216 -21.94 40.71 -10.31
CA THR A 216 -21.51 39.46 -10.92
C THR A 216 -19.99 39.50 -11.06
N THR A 217 -19.30 38.65 -10.29
CA THR A 217 -17.85 38.47 -10.42
C THR A 217 -17.57 37.02 -10.75
N ASN A 218 -16.98 36.76 -11.92
CA ASN A 218 -16.51 35.42 -12.25
C ASN A 218 -15.36 35.05 -11.30
N LYS A 219 -15.46 33.88 -10.68
CA LYS A 219 -14.40 33.31 -9.84
C LYS A 219 -14.04 31.92 -10.34
N THR A 220 -12.75 31.70 -10.51
CA THR A 220 -12.20 30.39 -10.82
C THR A 220 -11.86 29.71 -9.51
N PHE A 221 -12.44 28.53 -9.27
CA PHE A 221 -11.99 27.64 -8.21
C PHE A 221 -11.01 26.64 -8.81
N THR A 222 -9.81 26.57 -8.24
CA THR A 222 -8.84 25.54 -8.61
C THR A 222 -8.92 24.43 -7.57
N VAL A 223 -9.20 23.21 -8.02
CA VAL A 223 -9.12 21.99 -7.21
C VAL A 223 -7.75 21.39 -7.46
N ASN A 224 -6.88 21.44 -6.45
CA ASN A 224 -5.58 20.78 -6.53
C ASN A 224 -5.67 19.40 -5.86
N ASN A 225 -5.37 18.37 -6.65
CA ASN A 225 -5.09 17.02 -6.15
C ASN A 225 -3.63 16.99 -5.66
N VAL A 226 -3.44 17.23 -4.36
CA VAL A 226 -2.12 17.51 -3.78
C VAL A 226 -1.14 16.35 -3.98
N TYR A 227 -1.64 15.10 -4.07
CA TYR A 227 -0.82 13.90 -4.21
C TYR A 227 -0.94 13.23 -5.58
N ASN A 228 -1.57 13.89 -6.56
CA ASN A 228 -1.79 13.35 -7.90
C ASN A 228 -2.35 11.91 -7.88
N SER A 229 -3.27 11.62 -6.95
CA SER A 229 -3.91 10.31 -6.82
C SER A 229 -4.54 9.92 -8.16
N THR A 230 -4.06 8.84 -8.76
CA THR A 230 -4.60 8.31 -10.02
C THR A 230 -5.98 7.66 -9.79
N HIS A 231 -6.86 7.71 -10.80
CA HIS A 231 -8.20 7.09 -10.80
C HIS A 231 -9.28 7.77 -9.93
N LEU A 232 -9.24 9.10 -9.82
CA LEU A 232 -10.37 9.87 -9.28
C LEU A 232 -11.52 9.94 -10.28
N VAL A 233 -12.66 9.34 -9.94
CA VAL A 233 -13.84 9.32 -10.81
C VAL A 233 -14.81 10.45 -10.51
N HIS A 234 -15.00 10.82 -9.22
CA HIS A 234 -15.99 11.83 -8.79
C HIS A 234 -15.51 12.68 -7.61
N TYR A 235 -15.92 13.95 -7.62
CA TYR A 235 -15.89 14.83 -6.45
C TYR A 235 -17.16 15.70 -6.45
N LEU A 236 -17.73 15.95 -5.27
CA LEU A 236 -18.90 16.81 -5.09
C LEU A 236 -18.49 18.08 -4.35
N ILE A 237 -18.68 19.24 -4.97
CA ILE A 237 -18.57 20.54 -4.31
C ILE A 237 -19.98 21.02 -4.03
N THR A 238 -20.35 21.16 -2.76
CA THR A 238 -21.62 21.81 -2.36
C THR A 238 -21.32 23.18 -1.77
N GLY A 239 -22.03 24.19 -2.26
CA GLY A 239 -22.02 25.55 -1.69
C GLY A 239 -23.45 25.95 -1.34
N ILE A 240 -23.64 26.52 -0.14
CA ILE A 240 -24.92 27.12 0.26
C ILE A 240 -24.77 28.63 0.10
N TRP A 241 -25.60 29.24 -0.74
CA TRP A 241 -25.75 30.70 -0.80
C TRP A 241 -26.96 31.11 0.02
N ALA A 242 -26.74 31.89 1.08
CA ALA A 242 -27.79 32.59 1.80
C ALA A 242 -27.74 34.08 1.45
N ALA A 243 -28.53 34.51 0.47
CA ALA A 243 -28.91 35.91 0.34
C ALA A 243 -30.18 36.13 1.19
N PRO A 244 -30.40 37.31 1.79
CA PRO A 244 -31.53 37.53 2.71
C PRO A 244 -32.93 37.41 2.09
N ILE A 245 -33.08 37.05 0.80
CA ILE A 245 -34.40 36.95 0.15
C ILE A 245 -34.55 35.74 -0.82
N MET A 246 -33.51 34.93 -1.09
CA MET A 246 -33.69 33.72 -1.90
C MET A 246 -32.68 32.64 -1.52
N ALA A 247 -33.20 31.49 -1.06
CA ALA A 247 -32.45 30.26 -0.96
C ALA A 247 -32.46 29.57 -2.34
N GLY A 248 -31.31 29.53 -3.01
CA GLY A 248 -31.09 28.73 -4.21
C GLY A 248 -30.18 27.55 -3.89
N TYR A 249 -30.55 26.35 -4.34
CA TYR A 249 -29.71 25.15 -4.26
C TYR A 249 -29.15 24.85 -5.65
N ILE A 250 -27.83 24.80 -5.79
CA ILE A 250 -27.17 24.32 -7.01
C ILE A 250 -26.64 22.91 -6.74
N ARG A 251 -27.01 21.98 -7.61
CA ARG A 251 -26.50 20.60 -7.63
C ARG A 251 -25.86 20.37 -8.99
N GLU A 252 -24.54 20.28 -9.04
CA GLU A 252 -23.85 19.87 -10.26
C GLU A 252 -22.90 18.71 -9.96
N VAL A 253 -23.05 17.64 -10.74
CA VAL A 253 -22.16 16.48 -10.76
C VAL A 253 -21.22 16.69 -11.93
N LEU A 254 -19.95 16.99 -11.66
CA LEU A 254 -18.94 17.11 -12.70
C LEU A 254 -18.35 15.72 -13.02
N HIS A 255 -18.40 15.36 -14.30
CA HIS A 255 -17.59 14.31 -14.90
C HIS A 255 -16.44 14.96 -15.67
N HIS A 256 -15.27 14.29 -15.67
CA HIS A 256 -13.97 14.68 -16.24
C HIS A 256 -13.92 15.88 -17.24
N ASN A 257 -12.97 16.80 -17.01
CA ASN A 257 -12.54 17.87 -17.94
C ASN A 257 -13.61 18.86 -18.43
N HIS A 258 -14.44 19.38 -17.53
CA HIS A 258 -15.28 20.53 -17.86
C HIS A 258 -14.83 21.81 -17.15
N LEU A 259 -14.55 22.83 -17.96
CA LEU A 259 -14.42 24.22 -17.56
C LEU A 259 -15.68 24.64 -16.78
N LEU A 260 -15.53 25.14 -15.56
CA LEU A 260 -16.65 25.62 -14.76
C LEU A 260 -17.20 26.91 -15.39
N LEU A 261 -18.29 26.82 -16.17
CA LEU A 261 -18.97 28.00 -16.69
C LEU A 261 -20.16 28.33 -15.76
N LEU A 262 -19.95 29.23 -14.80
CA LEU A 262 -21.04 29.76 -13.98
C LEU A 262 -21.98 30.58 -14.89
N LYS A 263 -23.14 30.03 -15.24
CA LYS A 263 -24.22 30.79 -15.90
C LYS A 263 -25.25 31.21 -14.85
N THR A 264 -25.20 32.48 -14.46
CA THR A 264 -26.24 33.08 -13.63
C THR A 264 -27.53 33.19 -14.43
N ILE A 265 -28.58 32.47 -14.03
CA ILE A 265 -29.95 32.73 -14.50
C ILE A 265 -30.59 33.66 -13.46
N TYR A 266 -30.76 34.92 -13.82
CA TYR A 266 -31.66 35.82 -13.10
C TYR A 266 -33.10 35.43 -13.46
N ARG A 267 -33.94 35.17 -12.45
CA ARG A 267 -35.39 35.37 -12.55
C ARG A 267 -35.76 36.46 -11.56
#